data_AF-A0AAW4U3T9-F1
#
_entry.id   AF-A0AAW4U3T9-F1
#
_cell.length_a   1.000
_cell.length_b   1.000
_cell.length_c   1.000
_cell.angle_alpha   90.00
_cell.angle_beta   90.00
_cell.angle_gamma   90.00
#
_symmetry.space_group_name_H-M   'P 1'
#
loop_
_entity.id
_entity.type
_entity.pdbx_description
1 polymer ?
#
loop_
_entity_poly.entity_id
_entity_poly.type
_entity_poly.pdbx_seq_one_letter_code
_entity_poly.pdbx_strand_id
1 'polypeptide(L)'
;MNRYESMMNHLLVQFSNTKVLQAIFCAISDELQLLDDTFNNLKEKRWIDTGEGVQLDGIGEIVDRNRLINNAITINFFGFENQINTTGFNQARFREYSEPYLSSTSLSDEEYRLILWAKVNKNNSLCYMNDTIKSIQFIFKTDIAIVQDIYNAKFIVGIGRKLTKNEILFANALDLIVRPAGVSCQSMTHFDKDNVFGFYNQKFAKGFGQAPLSEIFSNNLIKKGYVV
;
A
#
# COMPACT_ATOMS: atom_id res chain seq x y z
N MET A 1 -7.95 -23.25 -25.38
CA MET A 1 -8.66 -24.22 -26.24
C MET A 1 -10.14 -23.87 -26.16
N ASN A 2 -10.77 -23.57 -27.28
CA ASN A 2 -12.17 -23.13 -27.30
C ASN A 2 -13.08 -24.28 -26.84
N ARG A 3 -14.13 -24.01 -26.05
CA ARG A 3 -15.07 -25.04 -25.57
C ARG A 3 -15.65 -25.88 -26.70
N TYR A 4 -15.93 -25.27 -27.85
CA TYR A 4 -16.39 -25.98 -29.05
C TYR A 4 -15.39 -27.06 -29.51
N GLU A 5 -14.10 -26.71 -29.61
CA GLU A 5 -13.03 -27.63 -30.01
C GLU A 5 -12.86 -28.76 -28.98
N SER A 6 -12.99 -28.44 -27.69
CA SER A 6 -12.97 -29.43 -26.63
C SER A 6 -14.12 -30.43 -26.75
N MET A 7 -15.33 -29.96 -27.01
CA MET A 7 -16.49 -30.84 -27.20
C MET A 7 -16.33 -31.72 -28.44
N MET A 8 -15.80 -31.19 -29.55
CA MET A 8 -15.53 -31.99 -30.75
C MET A 8 -14.47 -33.06 -30.53
N ASN A 9 -13.42 -32.76 -29.77
CA ASN A 9 -12.35 -33.71 -29.49
C ASN A 9 -12.81 -34.90 -28.61
N HIS A 10 -13.90 -34.74 -27.86
CA HIS A 10 -14.49 -35.83 -27.08
C HIS A 10 -15.49 -36.69 -27.88
N LEU A 11 -15.78 -36.35 -29.13
CA LEU A 11 -16.65 -37.17 -29.97
C LEU A 11 -15.95 -38.45 -30.44
N LEU A 12 -16.71 -39.53 -30.50
CA LEU A 12 -16.27 -40.74 -31.19
C LEU A 12 -16.12 -40.44 -32.69
N VAL A 13 -15.12 -41.07 -33.32
CA VAL A 13 -14.78 -40.88 -34.75
C VAL A 13 -16.00 -41.03 -35.66
N GLN A 14 -16.91 -41.96 -35.34
CA GLN A 14 -18.14 -42.20 -36.13
C GLN A 14 -19.11 -41.00 -36.19
N PHE A 15 -19.03 -40.05 -35.25
CA PHE A 15 -19.90 -38.87 -35.20
C PHE A 15 -19.20 -37.57 -35.62
N SER A 16 -17.91 -37.62 -35.94
CA SER A 16 -17.07 -36.45 -36.26
C SER A 16 -17.63 -35.53 -37.34
N ASN A 17 -18.28 -36.09 -38.37
CA ASN A 17 -18.80 -35.35 -39.54
C ASN A 17 -20.30 -35.04 -39.49
N THR A 18 -20.95 -35.22 -38.34
CA THR A 18 -22.41 -35.02 -38.23
C THR A 18 -22.79 -33.54 -38.10
N LYS A 19 -23.33 -32.96 -39.19
CA LYS A 19 -23.66 -31.51 -39.27
C LYS A 19 -24.64 -31.03 -38.19
N VAL A 20 -25.64 -31.84 -37.85
CA VAL A 20 -26.65 -31.48 -36.83
C VAL A 20 -26.00 -31.37 -35.45
N LEU A 21 -25.12 -32.30 -35.10
CA LEU A 21 -24.46 -32.33 -33.80
C LEU A 21 -23.44 -31.19 -33.68
N GLN A 22 -22.72 -30.89 -34.76
CA GLN A 22 -21.85 -29.72 -34.84
C GLN A 22 -22.62 -28.41 -34.62
N ALA A 23 -23.79 -28.26 -35.24
CA ALA A 23 -24.63 -27.08 -35.04
C ALA A 23 -25.13 -26.95 -33.58
N ILE A 24 -25.51 -28.05 -32.94
CA ILE A 24 -25.90 -28.06 -31.52
C ILE A 24 -24.72 -27.64 -30.63
N PHE A 25 -23.54 -28.22 -30.85
CA PHE A 25 -22.36 -27.90 -30.06
C PHE A 25 -21.93 -26.45 -30.26
N CYS A 26 -22.00 -25.92 -31.48
CA CYS A 26 -21.73 -24.51 -31.74
C CYS A 26 -22.75 -23.58 -31.04
N ALA A 27 -24.02 -23.97 -30.98
CA ALA A 27 -25.05 -23.17 -30.32
C ALA A 27 -24.88 -23.13 -28.79
N ILE A 28 -24.37 -24.21 -28.19
CA ILE A 28 -24.22 -24.34 -26.73
C ILE A 28 -22.81 -23.95 -26.26
N SER A 29 -21.79 -24.01 -27.12
CA SER A 29 -20.39 -23.80 -26.74
C SER A 29 -20.14 -22.43 -26.13
N ASP A 30 -20.80 -21.39 -26.65
CA ASP A 30 -20.58 -20.01 -26.20
C ASP A 30 -21.11 -19.79 -24.78
N GLU A 31 -22.29 -20.33 -24.47
CA GLU A 31 -22.86 -20.30 -23.12
C GLU A 31 -22.03 -21.10 -22.12
N LEU A 32 -21.53 -22.27 -22.53
CA LEU A 32 -20.64 -23.07 -21.68
C LEU A 32 -19.27 -22.40 -21.48
N GLN A 33 -18.74 -21.73 -22.51
CA GLN A 33 -17.50 -20.96 -22.40
C GLN A 33 -17.67 -19.80 -21.42
N LEU A 34 -18.79 -19.09 -21.49
CA LEU A 34 -19.11 -18.03 -20.52
C LEU A 34 -19.17 -18.57 -19.09
N LEU A 35 -19.79 -19.74 -18.87
CA LEU A 35 -19.82 -20.38 -17.56
C LEU A 35 -18.42 -20.78 -17.08
N ASP A 36 -17.61 -21.41 -17.94
CA ASP A 36 -16.22 -21.76 -17.61
C ASP A 36 -15.41 -20.52 -17.23
N ASP A 37 -15.50 -19.45 -18.02
CA ASP A 37 -14.82 -18.18 -17.74
C ASP A 37 -15.31 -17.56 -16.43
N THR A 38 -16.61 -17.66 -16.14
CA THR A 38 -17.18 -17.20 -14.88
C THR A 38 -16.62 -18.01 -13.71
N PHE A 39 -16.63 -19.34 -13.77
CA PHE A 39 -16.07 -20.19 -12.71
C PHE A 39 -14.57 -19.94 -12.52
N ASN A 40 -13.82 -19.78 -13.61
CA ASN A 40 -12.40 -19.44 -13.55
C ASN A 40 -12.18 -18.07 -12.87
N ASN A 41 -12.97 -17.06 -13.23
CA ASN A 41 -12.89 -15.75 -12.57
C ASN A 41 -13.22 -15.84 -11.07
N LEU A 42 -14.25 -16.60 -10.69
CA LEU A 42 -14.63 -16.81 -9.29
C LEU A 42 -13.55 -17.56 -8.49
N LYS A 43 -12.74 -18.38 -9.14
CA LYS A 43 -11.66 -19.14 -8.51
C LYS A 43 -10.37 -18.34 -8.43
N GLU A 44 -10.00 -17.70 -9.53
CA GLU A 44 -8.67 -17.12 -9.69
C GLU A 44 -8.62 -15.63 -9.33
N LYS A 45 -9.69 -14.85 -9.53
CA LYS A 45 -9.68 -13.39 -9.29
C LYS A 45 -10.16 -12.98 -7.88
N ARG A 46 -10.06 -13.87 -6.90
CA ARG A 46 -10.51 -13.65 -5.51
C ARG A 46 -9.39 -13.51 -4.48
N TRP A 47 -8.15 -13.44 -4.93
CA TRP A 47 -6.99 -13.29 -4.06
C TRP A 47 -6.48 -11.86 -4.11
N ILE A 48 -5.71 -11.42 -3.10
CA ILE A 48 -5.11 -10.08 -3.09
C ILE A 48 -4.27 -9.88 -4.35
N ASP A 49 -3.46 -10.87 -4.72
CA ASP A 49 -2.50 -10.74 -5.83
C ASP A 49 -3.14 -10.78 -7.22
N THR A 50 -4.34 -11.35 -7.35
CA THR A 50 -5.01 -11.59 -8.64
C THR A 50 -6.33 -10.86 -8.81
N GLY A 51 -6.94 -10.41 -7.71
CA GLY A 51 -8.20 -9.67 -7.73
C GLY A 51 -8.02 -8.29 -8.33
N GLU A 52 -9.08 -7.81 -8.99
CA GLU A 52 -9.09 -6.54 -9.74
C GLU A 52 -10.37 -5.77 -9.43
N GLY A 53 -10.26 -4.43 -9.37
CA GLY A 53 -11.39 -3.53 -9.14
C GLY A 53 -12.25 -3.92 -7.93
N VAL A 54 -13.56 -4.09 -8.16
CA VAL A 54 -14.56 -4.36 -7.11
C VAL A 54 -14.27 -5.65 -6.32
N GLN A 55 -13.65 -6.66 -6.96
CA GLN A 55 -13.31 -7.90 -6.25
C GLN A 55 -12.20 -7.65 -5.22
N LEU A 56 -11.21 -6.83 -5.58
CA LEU A 56 -10.16 -6.41 -4.66
C LEU A 56 -10.71 -5.52 -3.55
N ASP A 57 -11.67 -4.65 -3.87
CA ASP A 57 -12.37 -3.80 -2.89
C ASP A 57 -13.15 -4.61 -1.87
N GLY A 58 -13.79 -5.71 -2.28
CA GLY A 58 -14.45 -6.64 -1.37
C GLY A 58 -13.47 -7.29 -0.37
N ILE A 59 -12.24 -7.59 -0.80
CA ILE A 59 -11.19 -8.06 0.13
C ILE A 59 -10.83 -6.94 1.12
N GLY A 60 -10.76 -5.71 0.64
CA GLY A 60 -10.60 -4.52 1.46
C GLY A 60 -11.62 -4.36 2.56
N GLU A 61 -12.89 -4.57 2.25
CA GLU A 61 -13.98 -4.56 3.22
C GLU A 61 -13.76 -5.61 4.32
N ILE A 62 -13.35 -6.82 3.94
CA ILE A 62 -13.06 -7.92 4.88
C ILE A 62 -11.91 -7.56 5.84
N VAL A 63 -10.85 -6.91 5.35
CA VAL A 63 -9.68 -6.55 6.18
C VAL A 63 -9.81 -5.17 6.85
N ASP A 64 -10.97 -4.52 6.73
CA ASP A 64 -11.24 -3.17 7.25
C ASP A 64 -10.24 -2.12 6.72
N ARG A 65 -10.01 -2.14 5.40
CA ARG A 65 -9.21 -1.13 4.69
C ARG A 65 -9.79 -0.80 3.33
N ASN A 66 -10.41 0.37 3.25
CA ASN A 66 -10.90 0.93 1.99
C ASN A 66 -9.73 1.45 1.11
N ARG A 67 -9.93 1.39 -0.21
CA ARG A 67 -9.06 1.96 -1.24
C ARG A 67 -8.92 3.48 -1.13
N LEU A 68 -9.94 4.15 -0.64
CA LEU A 68 -9.95 5.59 -0.43
C LEU A 68 -9.18 5.94 0.85
N ILE A 69 -8.04 6.60 0.69
CA ILE A 69 -7.22 7.06 1.81
C ILE A 69 -7.51 8.54 2.04
N ASN A 70 -8.04 8.84 3.22
CA ASN A 70 -8.32 10.20 3.63
C ASN A 70 -7.03 10.93 4.02
N ASN A 71 -6.96 12.21 3.69
CA ASN A 71 -5.85 13.10 4.06
C ASN A 71 -4.47 12.61 3.57
N ALA A 72 -4.43 12.03 2.36
CA ALA A 72 -3.24 11.37 1.80
C ALA A 72 -2.36 12.29 0.95
N ILE A 73 -2.97 13.30 0.29
CA ILE A 73 -2.27 14.17 -0.66
C ILE A 73 -2.30 15.60 -0.16
N THR A 74 -1.18 16.31 -0.24
CA THR A 74 -1.13 17.75 -0.01
C THR A 74 -1.93 18.53 -1.04
N ILE A 75 -2.83 19.41 -0.57
CA ILE A 75 -3.41 20.46 -1.40
C ILE A 75 -2.55 21.71 -1.24
N ASN A 76 -2.06 22.24 -2.36
CA ASN A 76 -1.30 23.49 -2.36
C ASN A 76 -2.24 24.69 -2.41
N PHE A 77 -1.99 25.67 -1.53
CA PHE A 77 -2.70 26.95 -1.50
C PHE A 77 -1.74 28.11 -1.78
N PHE A 78 -2.29 29.29 -2.03
CA PHE A 78 -1.48 30.51 -2.00
C PHE A 78 -0.91 30.72 -0.59
N GLY A 79 0.36 31.10 -0.51
CA GLY A 79 0.95 31.59 0.72
C GLY A 79 2.40 32.03 0.56
N PHE A 80 3.01 32.41 1.68
CA PHE A 80 4.35 32.99 1.71
C PHE A 80 5.44 31.92 1.92
N GLU A 81 6.69 32.29 1.64
CA GLU A 81 7.83 31.44 1.97
C GLU A 81 7.81 31.05 3.46
N ASN A 82 8.17 29.80 3.74
CA ASN A 82 8.11 29.15 5.06
C ASN A 82 6.70 28.76 5.56
N GLN A 83 5.66 28.90 4.73
CA GLN A 83 4.36 28.29 5.01
C GLN A 83 4.29 26.88 4.38
N ILE A 84 3.60 25.95 5.05
CA ILE A 84 3.52 24.56 4.60
C ILE A 84 2.46 24.46 3.49
N ASN A 85 2.77 23.71 2.42
CA ASN A 85 1.85 23.47 1.31
C ASN A 85 1.39 24.76 0.62
N THR A 86 2.30 25.74 0.52
CA THR A 86 2.03 27.02 -0.14
C THR A 86 2.80 27.17 -1.44
N THR A 87 2.22 27.89 -2.37
CA THR A 87 2.82 28.32 -3.64
C THR A 87 2.67 29.83 -3.79
N GLY A 88 3.47 30.42 -4.67
CA GLY A 88 3.53 31.87 -4.85
C GLY A 88 2.29 32.48 -5.50
N PHE A 89 2.35 33.80 -5.74
CA PHE A 89 1.30 34.52 -6.44
C PHE A 89 1.00 33.90 -7.82
N ASN A 90 -0.29 33.80 -8.15
CA ASN A 90 -0.81 33.20 -9.39
C ASN A 90 -0.44 31.72 -9.61
N GLN A 91 0.00 30.98 -8.59
CA GLN A 91 0.32 29.55 -8.70
C GLN A 91 -0.72 28.64 -8.03
N ALA A 92 -1.44 29.13 -7.02
CA ALA A 92 -2.58 28.43 -6.42
C ALA A 92 -3.63 29.42 -5.88
N ARG A 93 -4.81 28.90 -5.54
CA ARG A 93 -5.91 29.68 -4.99
C ARG A 93 -5.70 29.99 -3.50
N PHE A 94 -6.37 31.04 -3.03
CA PHE A 94 -6.51 31.27 -1.59
C PHE A 94 -7.35 30.16 -0.97
N ARG A 95 -6.93 29.71 0.22
CA ARG A 95 -7.64 28.68 1.00
C ARG A 95 -8.90 29.27 1.63
N GLU A 96 -10.03 28.58 1.53
CA GLU A 96 -11.22 28.92 2.34
C GLU A 96 -11.05 28.50 3.80
N TYR A 97 -11.70 29.19 4.74
CA TYR A 97 -11.51 28.97 6.17
C TYR A 97 -11.66 27.49 6.59
N SER A 98 -12.65 26.79 6.03
CA SER A 98 -13.00 25.39 6.32
C SER A 98 -12.36 24.33 5.42
N GLU A 99 -11.52 24.71 4.45
CA GLU A 99 -11.00 23.77 3.46
C GLU A 99 -9.81 22.94 3.98
N PRO A 100 -9.79 21.60 3.92
CA PRO A 100 -8.67 20.82 4.47
C PRO A 100 -7.36 21.07 3.71
N TYR A 101 -6.22 20.93 4.39
CA TYR A 101 -4.88 21.00 3.77
C TYR A 101 -4.48 19.73 3.01
N LEU A 102 -5.29 18.68 3.15
CA LEU A 102 -5.02 17.37 2.59
C LEU A 102 -6.27 16.88 1.83
N SER A 103 -6.06 16.31 0.65
CA SER A 103 -7.09 15.66 -0.15
C SER A 103 -7.06 14.15 0.09
N SER A 104 -8.22 13.52 -0.05
CA SER A 104 -8.31 12.08 -0.20
C SER A 104 -7.83 11.66 -1.59
N THR A 105 -7.31 10.44 -1.69
CA THR A 105 -6.96 9.80 -2.96
C THR A 105 -7.47 8.37 -3.01
N SER A 106 -7.78 7.90 -4.21
CA SER A 106 -8.10 6.49 -4.46
C SER A 106 -6.87 5.79 -5.00
N LEU A 107 -6.55 4.63 -4.42
CA LEU A 107 -5.41 3.83 -4.84
C LEU A 107 -5.69 3.06 -6.13
N SER A 108 -4.65 2.91 -6.96
CA SER A 108 -4.63 1.90 -8.01
C SER A 108 -4.65 0.48 -7.42
N ASP A 109 -5.00 -0.53 -8.21
CA ASP A 109 -5.02 -1.93 -7.73
C ASP A 109 -3.63 -2.35 -7.21
N GLU A 110 -2.55 -1.94 -7.88
CA GLU A 110 -1.18 -2.26 -7.46
C GLU A 110 -0.82 -1.66 -6.10
N GLU A 111 -1.12 -0.38 -5.90
CA GLU A 111 -0.88 0.29 -4.62
C GLU A 111 -1.77 -0.29 -3.53
N TYR A 112 -3.02 -0.61 -3.85
CA TYR A 112 -3.97 -1.13 -2.89
C TYR A 112 -3.58 -2.52 -2.39
N ARG A 113 -3.05 -3.40 -3.26
CA ARG A 113 -2.51 -4.71 -2.84
C ARG A 113 -1.44 -4.59 -1.76
N LEU A 114 -0.53 -3.62 -1.88
CA LEU A 114 0.49 -3.37 -0.86
C LEU A 114 -0.15 -3.02 0.48
N ILE A 115 -1.20 -2.20 0.46
CA ILE A 115 -1.94 -1.78 1.66
C ILE A 115 -2.69 -2.94 2.31
N LEU A 116 -3.36 -3.77 1.51
CA LEU A 116 -4.06 -4.96 1.99
C LEU A 116 -3.10 -5.94 2.65
N TRP A 117 -1.97 -6.25 2.00
CA TRP A 117 -0.95 -7.12 2.59
C TRP A 117 -0.33 -6.54 3.86
N ALA A 118 -0.05 -5.23 3.89
CA ALA A 118 0.44 -4.57 5.09
C ALA A 118 -0.57 -4.67 6.25
N LYS A 119 -1.86 -4.52 5.96
CA LYS A 119 -2.94 -4.70 6.94
C LYS A 119 -3.08 -6.13 7.43
N VAL A 120 -3.04 -7.11 6.54
CA VAL A 120 -3.06 -8.54 6.88
C VAL A 120 -1.88 -8.89 7.78
N ASN A 121 -0.68 -8.39 7.46
CA ASN A 121 0.50 -8.55 8.31
C ASN A 121 0.34 -7.87 9.67
N LYS A 122 -0.22 -6.65 9.71
CA LYS A 122 -0.51 -5.95 10.97
C LYS A 122 -1.47 -6.71 11.87
N ASN A 123 -2.52 -7.30 11.29
CA ASN A 123 -3.53 -8.03 12.04
C ASN A 123 -3.06 -9.42 12.52
N ASN A 124 -2.10 -10.05 11.84
CA ASN A 124 -1.63 -11.41 12.16
C ASN A 124 -0.27 -11.48 12.87
N SER A 125 0.35 -10.33 13.18
CA SER A 125 1.67 -10.31 13.79
C SER A 125 1.62 -10.49 15.32
N LEU A 126 2.62 -11.19 15.86
CA LEU A 126 2.88 -11.28 17.30
C LEU A 126 3.56 -10.02 17.87
N CYS A 127 3.81 -9.02 17.02
CA CYS A 127 4.38 -7.72 17.36
C CYS A 127 5.78 -7.80 17.98
N TYR A 128 6.59 -8.77 17.58
CA TYR A 128 8.01 -8.77 17.96
C TYR A 128 8.76 -7.64 17.23
N MET A 129 9.91 -7.24 17.78
CA MET A 129 10.77 -6.23 17.15
C MET A 129 11.07 -6.54 15.67
N ASN A 130 11.30 -7.82 15.36
CA ASN A 130 11.55 -8.28 14.00
C ASN A 130 10.32 -8.09 13.08
N ASP A 131 9.11 -8.24 13.60
CA ASP A 131 7.88 -8.02 12.83
C ASP A 131 7.70 -6.53 12.52
N THR A 132 8.00 -5.65 13.49
CA THR A 132 8.04 -4.20 13.28
C THR A 132 9.04 -3.85 12.18
N ILE A 133 10.27 -4.36 12.25
CA ILE A 133 11.32 -4.15 11.23
C ILE A 133 10.82 -4.61 9.85
N LYS A 134 10.30 -5.84 9.74
CA LYS A 134 9.77 -6.38 8.47
C LYS A 134 8.61 -5.56 7.93
N SER A 135 7.72 -5.09 8.79
CA SER A 135 6.59 -4.24 8.36
C SER A 135 7.07 -2.92 7.77
N ILE A 136 8.10 -2.30 8.36
CA ILE A 136 8.71 -1.06 7.88
C ILE A 136 9.43 -1.31 6.55
N GLN A 137 10.22 -2.38 6.46
CA GLN A 137 10.90 -2.78 5.22
C GLN A 137 9.90 -3.01 4.08
N PHE A 138 8.79 -3.70 4.37
CA PHE A 138 7.72 -3.97 3.41
C PHE A 138 7.01 -2.70 2.94
N ILE A 139 6.55 -1.85 3.86
CA ILE A 139 5.80 -0.63 3.55
C ILE A 139 6.66 0.37 2.77
N PHE A 140 7.91 0.58 3.20
CA PHE A 140 8.78 1.61 2.61
C PHE A 140 9.69 1.07 1.50
N LYS A 141 9.57 -0.22 1.15
CA LYS A 141 10.40 -0.92 0.15
C LYS A 141 11.90 -0.65 0.39
N THR A 142 12.35 -0.91 1.61
CA THR A 142 13.74 -0.72 2.03
C THR A 142 14.31 -2.01 2.61
N ASP A 143 15.60 -2.23 2.41
CA ASP A 143 16.37 -3.31 3.03
C ASP A 143 16.83 -2.95 4.44
N ILE A 144 16.93 -1.66 4.79
CA ILE A 144 17.44 -1.20 6.08
C ILE A 144 16.33 -0.50 6.86
N ALA A 145 15.90 -1.12 7.96
CA ALA A 145 15.07 -0.51 8.97
C ALA A 145 15.71 -0.73 10.36
N ILE A 146 15.87 0.35 11.10
CA ILE A 146 16.42 0.36 12.45
C ILE A 146 15.26 0.65 13.39
N VAL A 147 15.06 -0.20 14.40
CA VAL A 147 14.09 0.02 15.45
C VAL A 147 14.82 -0.02 16.78
N GLN A 148 14.71 1.05 17.55
CA GLN A 148 15.39 1.18 18.83
C GLN A 148 14.37 1.46 19.93
N ASP A 149 14.40 0.62 20.96
CA ASP A 149 13.65 0.86 22.20
C ASP A 149 14.27 2.04 22.95
N ILE A 150 13.43 2.96 23.41
CA ILE A 150 13.82 4.15 24.17
C ILE A 150 13.13 4.19 25.54
N TYR A 151 12.71 3.03 26.05
CA TYR A 151 12.00 2.82 27.31
C TYR A 151 10.60 3.47 27.34
N ASN A 152 9.87 3.24 28.43
CA ASN A 152 8.51 3.80 28.66
C ASN A 152 7.51 3.48 27.54
N ALA A 153 7.56 2.26 27.00
CA ALA A 153 6.72 1.80 25.90
C ALA A 153 6.82 2.73 24.66
N LYS A 154 8.04 3.16 24.33
CA LYS A 154 8.32 3.95 23.13
C LYS A 154 9.47 3.38 22.34
N PHE A 155 9.42 3.54 21.03
CA PHE A 155 10.53 3.24 20.14
C PHE A 155 10.71 4.34 19.11
N ILE A 156 11.91 4.39 18.53
CA ILE A 156 12.23 5.23 17.38
C ILE A 156 12.55 4.34 16.18
N VAL A 157 12.30 4.89 14.99
CA VAL A 157 12.55 4.20 13.73
C VAL A 157 13.54 4.98 12.87
N GLY A 158 14.46 4.26 12.22
CA GLY A 158 15.28 4.76 11.13
C GLY A 158 15.04 3.96 9.85
N ILE A 159 14.71 4.66 8.77
CA ILE A 159 14.44 4.08 7.44
C ILE A 159 15.63 4.42 6.54
N GLY A 160 16.30 3.40 6.02
CA GLY A 160 17.49 3.55 5.15
C GLY A 160 17.18 3.90 3.70
N ARG A 161 16.13 4.68 3.46
CA ARG A 161 15.78 5.25 2.16
C ARG A 161 15.28 6.67 2.37
N LYS A 162 15.71 7.63 1.53
CA LYS A 162 15.09 8.97 1.50
C LYS A 162 13.65 8.86 1.02
N LEU A 163 12.73 9.38 1.83
CA LEU A 163 11.30 9.40 1.52
C LEU A 163 10.90 10.78 0.98
N THR A 164 9.96 10.78 0.05
CA THR A 164 9.31 12.02 -0.40
C THR A 164 8.28 12.49 0.62
N LYS A 165 7.92 13.79 0.58
CA LYS A 165 6.87 14.35 1.45
C LYS A 165 5.54 13.60 1.31
N ASN A 166 5.18 13.21 0.09
CA ASN A 166 3.94 12.48 -0.17
C ASN A 166 3.98 11.08 0.44
N GLU A 167 5.10 10.35 0.32
CA GLU A 167 5.25 9.03 0.97
C GLU A 167 5.15 9.12 2.50
N ILE A 168 5.70 10.17 3.11
CA ILE A 168 5.58 10.41 4.56
C ILE A 168 4.14 10.66 4.96
N LEU A 169 3.43 11.55 4.27
CA LEU A 169 2.02 11.84 4.53
C LEU A 169 1.15 10.59 4.35
N PHE A 170 1.42 9.85 3.27
CA PHE A 170 0.72 8.62 2.95
C PHE A 170 0.94 7.53 4.02
N ALA A 171 2.18 7.29 4.44
CA ALA A 171 2.49 6.32 5.47
C ALA A 171 1.87 6.69 6.83
N ASN A 172 1.84 7.98 7.16
CA ASN A 172 1.18 8.47 8.37
C ASN A 172 -0.34 8.25 8.32
N ALA A 173 -0.99 8.58 7.20
CA ALA A 173 -2.44 8.41 7.03
C ALA A 173 -2.88 6.94 7.16
N LEU A 174 -2.04 6.01 6.73
CA LEU A 174 -2.33 4.58 6.74
C LEU A 174 -2.17 3.91 8.12
N ASP A 175 -1.18 4.36 8.92
CA ASP A 175 -0.77 3.77 10.19
C ASP A 175 -0.71 2.23 10.12
N LEU A 176 0.05 1.66 9.18
CA LEU A 176 0.12 0.21 8.96
C LEU A 176 1.35 -0.46 9.58
N ILE A 177 2.18 0.30 10.30
CA ILE A 177 3.34 -0.24 11.02
C ILE A 177 2.85 -1.19 12.12
N VAL A 178 3.48 -2.37 12.18
CA VAL A 178 3.25 -3.34 13.26
C VAL A 178 3.83 -2.78 14.55
N ARG A 179 3.04 -2.75 15.62
CA ARG A 179 3.48 -2.39 16.96
C ARG A 179 2.56 -2.99 18.02
N PRO A 180 3.08 -3.35 19.20
CA PRO A 180 2.24 -3.79 20.31
C PRO A 180 1.26 -2.69 20.74
N ALA A 181 0.13 -3.11 21.31
CA ALA A 181 -0.82 -2.18 21.92
C ALA A 181 -0.16 -1.40 23.08
N GLY A 182 -0.46 -0.11 23.18
CA GLY A 182 0.11 0.77 24.22
C GLY A 182 1.55 1.22 23.97
N VAL A 183 2.22 0.74 22.91
CA VAL A 183 3.57 1.17 22.54
C VAL A 183 3.49 2.22 21.44
N SER A 184 4.14 3.37 21.66
CA SER A 184 4.14 4.48 20.70
C SER A 184 5.44 4.57 19.91
N CYS A 185 5.34 4.93 18.63
CA CYS A 185 6.50 5.34 17.85
C CYS A 185 6.71 6.83 18.11
N GLN A 186 7.79 7.19 18.80
CA GLN A 186 8.06 8.58 19.19
C GLN A 186 8.53 9.42 18.01
N SER A 187 9.42 8.87 17.20
CA SER A 187 9.93 9.54 16.01
C SER A 187 10.33 8.54 14.95
N MET A 188 10.20 8.96 13.70
CA MET A 188 10.70 8.25 12.54
C MET A 188 11.71 9.14 11.84
N THR A 189 12.78 8.52 11.36
CA THR A 189 13.82 9.19 10.60
C THR A 189 13.99 8.48 9.27
N HIS A 190 14.34 9.23 8.23
CA HIS A 190 14.75 8.66 6.96
C HIS A 190 16.12 9.18 6.57
N PHE A 191 16.93 8.30 5.98
CA PHE A 191 18.28 8.62 5.58
C PHE A 191 18.67 7.85 4.33
N ASP A 192 19.68 8.34 3.63
CA ASP A 192 20.30 7.59 2.53
C ASP A 192 21.32 6.62 3.13
N LYS A 193 21.07 5.31 3.00
CA LYS A 193 21.97 4.29 3.56
C LYS A 193 23.39 4.36 3.02
N ASP A 194 23.57 4.86 1.79
CA ASP A 194 24.87 4.94 1.14
C ASP A 194 25.57 6.30 1.45
N ASN A 195 24.83 7.23 2.06
CA ASN A 195 25.32 8.58 2.35
C ASN A 195 24.64 9.21 3.58
N VAL A 196 24.96 8.69 4.77
CA VAL A 196 24.49 9.24 6.04
C VAL A 196 25.64 9.48 7.02
N PHE A 197 25.55 10.57 7.78
CA PHE A 197 26.45 10.86 8.90
C PHE A 197 26.12 10.00 10.11
N GLY A 198 27.15 9.62 10.85
CA GLY A 198 26.97 9.01 12.16
C GLY A 198 28.27 8.77 12.90
N PHE A 199 28.19 7.91 13.91
CA PHE A 199 29.27 7.71 14.88
C PHE A 199 29.95 6.35 14.74
N TYR A 200 31.07 6.20 15.44
CA TYR A 200 31.82 4.95 15.52
C TYR A 200 30.89 3.76 15.88
N ASN A 201 31.08 2.61 15.22
CA ASN A 201 30.22 1.41 15.24
C ASN A 201 28.85 1.49 14.55
N GLN A 202 28.55 2.53 13.77
CA GLN A 202 27.38 2.56 12.89
C GLN A 202 27.79 2.14 11.47
N LYS A 203 27.44 0.90 11.07
CA LYS A 203 27.94 0.23 9.84
C LYS A 203 27.84 1.05 8.55
N PHE A 204 26.82 1.89 8.42
CA PHE A 204 26.49 2.62 7.19
C PHE A 204 26.85 4.11 7.26
N ALA A 205 27.47 4.53 8.37
CA ALA A 205 27.65 5.93 8.67
C ALA A 205 29.05 6.43 8.28
N LYS A 206 29.10 7.58 7.61
CA LYS A 206 30.34 8.32 7.35
C LYS A 206 30.63 9.29 8.49
N GLY A 207 31.90 9.64 8.65
CA GLY A 207 32.37 10.51 9.73
C GLY A 207 31.99 11.98 9.53
N PHE A 208 32.44 12.83 10.47
CA PHE A 208 32.20 14.27 10.43
C PHE A 208 32.64 14.90 9.11
N GLY A 209 31.76 15.72 8.53
CA GLY A 209 32.00 16.43 7.27
C GLY A 209 31.87 15.58 5.99
N GLN A 210 31.54 14.30 6.09
CA GLN A 210 31.53 13.38 4.94
C GLN A 210 30.13 13.03 4.40
N ALA A 211 29.08 13.29 5.19
CA ALA A 211 27.69 12.99 4.83
C ALA A 211 26.69 13.89 5.58
N PRO A 212 25.44 14.00 5.09
CA PRO A 212 24.37 14.71 5.79
C PRO A 212 23.79 13.91 6.97
N LEU A 213 23.16 14.63 7.90
CA LEU A 213 22.37 14.04 9.00
C LEU A 213 21.10 13.34 8.48
N SER A 214 20.55 12.43 9.28
CA SER A 214 19.22 11.88 9.04
C SER A 214 18.14 12.94 9.24
N GLU A 215 17.05 12.81 8.49
CA GLU A 215 15.91 13.73 8.57
C GLU A 215 14.82 13.11 9.44
N ILE A 216 14.37 13.86 10.45
CA ILE A 216 13.28 13.45 11.33
C ILE A 216 11.95 13.87 10.69
N PHE A 217 11.00 12.95 10.63
CA PHE A 217 9.62 13.26 10.38
C PHE A 217 8.77 12.75 11.54
N SER A 218 7.92 13.63 12.08
CA SER A 218 7.01 13.26 13.15
C SER A 218 5.71 12.73 12.55
N ASN A 219 5.21 11.64 13.14
CA ASN A 219 3.87 11.16 12.88
C ASN A 219 2.89 12.08 13.63
N ASN A 220 2.47 13.19 13.01
CA ASN A 220 1.63 14.22 13.65
C ASN A 220 0.18 13.78 13.92
N LEU A 221 -0.19 12.53 13.67
CA LEU A 221 -1.57 12.04 13.87
C LEU A 221 -1.86 11.55 15.30
N ILE A 222 -0.86 11.45 16.18
CA ILE A 222 -1.05 11.10 17.60
C ILE A 222 -1.50 12.33 18.44
N LYS A 223 -1.82 13.47 17.82
CA LYS A 223 -2.48 14.61 18.50
C LYS A 223 -4.01 14.57 18.48
N LYS A 224 -4.65 13.57 17.86
CA LYS A 224 -6.09 13.32 18.08
C LYS A 224 -6.29 12.46 19.32
N GLY A 225 -5.91 12.99 20.48
CA GLY A 225 -6.64 12.69 21.69
C GLY A 225 -8.03 13.28 21.50
N TYR A 226 -9.03 12.43 21.40
CA TYR A 226 -10.41 12.84 21.62
C TYR A 226 -10.45 13.48 23.01
N VAL A 227 -10.61 14.80 23.03
CA VAL A 227 -11.23 15.46 24.18
C VAL A 227 -12.69 15.05 24.08
N VAL A 228 -13.11 14.16 25.00
CA VAL A 228 -14.52 14.03 25.36
C VAL A 228 -14.95 15.34 26.00
#